data_AF-A0AA96GEA9-F1
#
_entry.id   AF-A0AA96GEA9-F1
#
_cell.length_a   1.000
_cell.length_b   1.000
_cell.length_c   1.000
_cell.angle_alpha   90.00
_cell.angle_beta   90.00
_cell.angle_gamma   90.00
#
_symmetry.space_group_name_H-M   'P 1'
#
loop_
_entity.id
_entity.type
_entity.pdbx_description
1 polymer ?
#
loop_
_entity_poly.entity_id
_entity_poly.type
_entity_poly.pdbx_seq_one_letter_code
_entity_poly.pdbx_strand_id
1 'polypeptide(L)'
;MDGTSLAIIASGVLVGMGASFTGLGGGFLMVPLLLFLGFTAQKAVGTSFVGILVIAVSALIAHGRMANVDYKYGLLLGLGGIIGAQIGARLVEGLPTDLFKKIFAVMLMGLAIYLFVKK
;
A
#
# COMPACT_ATOMS: atom_id res chain seq x y z
N MET A 1 -27.80 1.68 -4.86
CA MET A 1 -26.50 1.41 -4.23
C MET A 1 -26.61 0.09 -3.48
N ASP A 2 -26.07 -0.94 -4.10
CA ASP A 2 -25.90 -2.30 -3.60
C ASP A 2 -25.05 -2.31 -2.32
N GLY A 3 -25.40 -3.18 -1.36
CA GLY A 3 -24.79 -3.22 -0.02
C GLY A 3 -23.27 -3.44 -0.03
N THR A 4 -22.76 -4.13 -1.05
CA THR A 4 -21.32 -4.35 -1.27
C THR A 4 -20.58 -3.05 -1.58
N SER A 5 -21.17 -2.16 -2.37
CA SER A 5 -20.57 -0.86 -2.71
C SER A 5 -20.42 0.04 -1.49
N LEU A 6 -21.41 0.04 -0.58
CA LEU A 6 -21.34 0.78 0.68
C LEU A 6 -20.22 0.25 1.61
N ALA A 7 -20.05 -1.08 1.68
CA ALA A 7 -18.99 -1.71 2.46
C ALA A 7 -17.58 -1.35 1.93
N ILE A 8 -17.40 -1.31 0.61
CA ILE A 8 -16.14 -0.90 -0.03
C ILE A 8 -15.81 0.56 0.29
N ILE A 9 -16.81 1.45 0.21
CA ILE A 9 -16.60 2.88 0.52
C ILE A 9 -16.22 3.07 2.00
N ALA A 10 -16.97 2.45 2.92
CA ALA A 10 -16.71 2.57 4.36
C ALA A 10 -15.33 2.02 4.74
N SER A 11 -14.95 0.86 4.20
CA SER A 11 -13.64 0.27 4.43
C SER A 11 -12.51 1.10 3.82
N GLY A 12 -12.71 1.68 2.63
CA GLY A 12 -11.75 2.59 2.01
C GLY A 12 -11.48 3.84 2.85
N VAL A 13 -12.52 4.43 3.45
CA VAL A 13 -12.39 5.57 4.38
C VAL A 13 -11.58 5.19 5.62
N LEU A 14 -11.92 4.07 6.28
CA LEU A 14 -11.22 3.61 7.48
C LEU A 14 -9.74 3.31 7.20
N VAL A 15 -9.47 2.62 6.09
CA VAL A 15 -8.10 2.30 5.67
C VAL A 15 -7.34 3.58 5.34
N GLY A 16 -7.95 4.53 4.63
CA GLY A 16 -7.32 5.81 4.30
C GLY A 16 -6.94 6.63 5.54
N MET A 17 -7.83 6.67 6.55
CA MET A 17 -7.53 7.31 7.83
C MET A 17 -6.35 6.63 8.53
N GLY A 18 -6.41 5.31 8.73
CA GLY A 18 -5.34 4.54 9.37
C GLY A 18 -4.00 4.67 8.64
N ALA A 19 -4.02 4.59 7.30
CA ALA A 19 -2.87 4.79 6.44
C ALA A 19 -2.23 6.17 6.66
N SER A 20 -3.05 7.22 6.72
CA SER A 20 -2.59 8.61 6.90
C SER A 20 -1.91 8.80 8.25
N PHE A 21 -2.42 8.19 9.33
CA PHE A 21 -1.78 8.22 10.65
C PHE A 21 -0.42 7.52 10.67
N THR A 22 -0.27 6.41 9.95
CA THR A 22 0.99 5.65 9.94
C THR A 22 2.06 6.23 9.02
N GLY A 23 1.69 7.07 8.04
CA GLY A 23 2.62 7.59 7.03
C GLY A 23 3.18 6.54 6.06
N LEU A 24 2.70 5.28 6.11
CA LEU A 24 3.22 4.15 5.33
C LEU A 24 2.59 3.99 3.93
N GLY A 25 1.72 4.91 3.51
CA GLY A 25 1.07 4.87 2.19
C GLY A 25 -0.12 3.90 2.05
N GLY A 26 -0.50 3.17 3.09
CA GLY A 26 -1.80 2.45 3.17
C GLY A 26 -1.91 1.12 2.42
N GLY A 27 -0.97 0.79 1.54
CA GLY A 27 -0.99 -0.48 0.78
C GLY A 27 -1.02 -1.73 1.67
N PHE A 28 -0.36 -1.69 2.83
CA PHE A 28 -0.34 -2.80 3.78
C PHE A 28 -1.71 -3.13 4.40
N LEU A 29 -2.63 -2.16 4.42
CA LEU A 29 -4.03 -2.35 4.85
C LEU A 29 -4.96 -2.63 3.66
N MET A 30 -4.73 -1.95 2.54
CA MET A 30 -5.62 -2.01 1.38
C MET A 30 -5.52 -3.34 0.62
N VAL A 31 -4.32 -3.91 0.48
CA VAL A 31 -4.11 -5.22 -0.17
C VAL A 31 -4.84 -6.35 0.57
N PRO A 32 -4.66 -6.58 1.88
CA PRO A 32 -5.34 -7.68 2.57
C PRO A 32 -6.85 -7.48 2.64
N LEU A 33 -7.33 -6.23 2.74
CA LEU A 33 -8.75 -5.91 2.66
C LEU A 33 -9.36 -6.35 1.31
N LEU A 34 -8.73 -6.00 0.19
CA LEU A 34 -9.22 -6.39 -1.13
C LEU A 34 -9.16 -7.91 -1.34
N LEU A 35 -8.11 -8.57 -0.83
CA LEU A 35 -8.03 -10.03 -0.85
C LEU A 35 -9.15 -10.68 0.00
N PHE A 36 -9.51 -10.08 1.13
CA PHE A 36 -10.62 -10.53 1.97
C PHE A 36 -11.98 -10.37 1.28
N LEU A 37 -12.14 -9.30 0.48
CA LEU A 37 -13.31 -9.08 -0.36
C LEU A 37 -13.36 -9.99 -1.61
N GLY A 38 -12.41 -10.91 -1.77
CA GLY A 38 -12.41 -11.91 -2.85
C GLY A 38 -11.75 -11.45 -4.15
N PHE A 39 -11.07 -10.31 -4.17
CA PHE A 39 -10.30 -9.89 -5.34
C PHE A 39 -9.04 -10.74 -5.51
N THR A 40 -8.59 -10.92 -6.76
CA THR A 40 -7.32 -11.60 -7.06
C THR A 40 -6.13 -10.77 -6.57
N ALA A 41 -4.99 -11.42 -6.33
CA ALA A 41 -3.78 -10.73 -5.89
C ALA A 41 -3.36 -9.60 -6.86
N GLN A 42 -3.42 -9.84 -8.17
CA GLN A 42 -3.07 -8.81 -9.16
C GLN A 42 -3.99 -7.58 -9.07
N LYS A 43 -5.32 -7.80 -8.90
CA LYS A 43 -6.28 -6.70 -8.76
C LYS A 43 -6.06 -5.95 -7.44
N ALA A 44 -5.87 -6.67 -6.33
CA ALA A 44 -5.64 -6.07 -5.02
C ALA A 44 -4.40 -5.17 -5.02
N VAL A 45 -3.28 -5.66 -5.56
CA VAL A 45 -2.02 -4.90 -5.65
C VAL A 45 -2.19 -3.67 -6.56
N GLY A 46 -2.74 -3.86 -7.77
CA GLY A 46 -2.94 -2.75 -8.72
C GLY A 46 -3.84 -1.64 -8.17
N THR A 47 -5.00 -2.02 -7.59
CA THR A 47 -5.92 -1.05 -6.98
C THR A 47 -5.30 -0.34 -5.78
N SER A 48 -4.53 -1.05 -4.95
CA SER A 48 -3.83 -0.42 -3.83
C SER A 48 -2.79 0.62 -4.30
N PHE A 49 -2.13 0.38 -5.43
CA PHE A 49 -1.11 1.27 -5.97
C PHE A 49 -1.70 2.63 -6.39
N VAL A 50 -2.92 2.62 -6.94
CA VAL A 50 -3.67 3.85 -7.24
C VAL A 50 -3.97 4.62 -5.95
N GLY A 51 -4.40 3.93 -4.90
CA GLY A 51 -4.63 4.55 -3.59
C GLY A 51 -3.35 5.15 -3.00
N ILE A 52 -2.24 4.39 -3.02
CA ILE A 52 -0.92 4.85 -2.58
C ILE A 52 -0.51 6.12 -3.34
N LEU A 53 -0.72 6.17 -4.66
CA LEU A 53 -0.39 7.33 -5.48
C LEU A 53 -1.16 8.58 -5.02
N VAL A 54 -2.47 8.45 -4.80
CA VAL A 54 -3.30 9.56 -4.31
C VAL A 54 -2.84 10.05 -2.94
N ILE A 55 -2.54 9.12 -2.03
CA ILE A 55 -2.02 9.44 -0.68
C ILE A 55 -0.66 10.14 -0.79
N ALA A 56 0.24 9.63 -1.63
CA ALA A 56 1.58 10.18 -1.81
C ALA A 56 1.55 11.61 -2.41
N VAL A 57 0.70 11.85 -3.42
CA VAL A 57 0.53 13.19 -4.00
C VAL A 57 -0.05 14.16 -2.97
N SER A 58 -1.06 13.73 -2.20
CA SER A 58 -1.63 14.55 -1.12
C SER A 58 -0.59 14.90 -0.05
N ALA A 59 0.20 13.90 0.38
CA ALA A 59 1.28 14.09 1.36
C ALA A 59 2.38 15.02 0.83
N LEU A 60 2.78 14.88 -0.45
CA LEU A 60 3.76 15.74 -1.09
C LEU A 60 3.30 17.20 -1.13
N ILE A 61 2.03 17.46 -1.46
CA ILE A 61 1.47 18.82 -1.46
C ILE A 61 1.43 19.39 -0.04
N ALA A 62 0.95 18.62 0.93
CA ALA A 62 0.83 19.05 2.32
C ALA A 62 2.21 19.36 2.93
N HIS A 63 3.17 18.45 2.81
CA HIS A 63 4.52 18.64 3.35
C HIS A 63 5.37 19.61 2.54
N GLY A 64 5.13 19.72 1.22
CA GLY A 64 5.80 20.69 0.37
C GLY A 64 5.49 22.14 0.76
N ARG A 65 4.25 22.42 1.18
CA ARG A 65 3.87 23.73 1.74
C ARG A 65 4.58 24.06 3.06
N MET A 66 5.03 23.05 3.80
CA MET A 66 5.76 23.20 5.06
C MET A 66 7.28 23.23 4.87
N ALA A 67 7.79 23.28 3.64
CA ALA A 67 9.23 23.22 3.30
C ALA A 67 9.98 22.00 3.88
N ASN A 68 9.27 20.93 4.23
CA ASN A 68 9.80 19.72 4.86
C ASN A 68 10.10 18.60 3.85
N VAL A 69 10.24 18.94 2.56
CA VAL A 69 10.45 17.96 1.49
C VAL A 69 11.87 18.07 0.96
N ASP A 70 12.65 17.01 1.18
CA ASP A 70 13.92 16.85 0.46
C ASP A 70 13.65 16.19 -0.90
N TYR A 71 13.58 17.02 -1.93
CA TYR A 71 13.32 16.59 -3.30
C TYR A 71 14.42 15.70 -3.88
N LYS A 72 15.67 15.81 -3.38
CA LYS A 72 16.79 15.00 -3.86
C LYS A 72 16.64 13.56 -3.39
N TYR A 73 16.44 13.35 -2.09
CA TYR A 73 16.18 12.00 -1.56
C TYR A 73 14.86 11.45 -2.08
N GLY A 74 13.82 12.29 -2.19
CA GLY A 74 12.54 11.90 -2.77
C GLY A 74 12.68 11.35 -4.19
N LEU A 75 13.46 12.00 -5.06
CA LEU A 75 13.68 11.54 -6.43
C LEU A 75 14.52 10.25 -6.48
N LEU A 76 15.58 10.14 -5.68
CA LEU A 76 16.40 8.92 -5.61
C LEU A 76 15.56 7.72 -5.16
N LEU A 77 14.75 7.89 -4.11
CA LEU A 77 13.84 6.86 -3.61
C LEU A 77 12.75 6.54 -4.64
N GLY A 78 12.22 7.56 -5.32
CA GLY A 78 11.22 7.38 -6.38
C GLY A 78 11.75 6.54 -7.54
N LEU A 79 12.95 6.82 -8.03
CA LEU A 79 13.59 6.04 -9.10
C LEU A 79 13.85 4.59 -8.66
N GLY A 80 14.37 4.39 -7.46
CA GLY A 80 14.56 3.06 -6.89
C GLY A 80 13.22 2.30 -6.75
N GLY A 81 12.17 3.01 -6.32
CA GLY A 81 10.81 2.50 -6.21
C GLY A 81 10.22 2.08 -7.55
N ILE A 82 10.41 2.87 -8.62
CA ILE A 82 9.96 2.51 -9.97
C ILE A 82 10.63 1.22 -10.42
N ILE A 83 11.95 1.11 -10.31
CA ILE A 83 12.69 -0.09 -10.71
C ILE A 83 12.23 -1.30 -9.88
N GLY A 84 12.14 -1.13 -8.56
CA GLY A 84 11.70 -2.18 -7.63
C GLY A 84 10.26 -2.64 -7.90
N ALA A 85 9.34 -1.73 -8.19
CA ALA A 85 7.95 -2.05 -8.49
C ALA A 85 7.81 -2.88 -9.78
N GLN A 86 8.58 -2.53 -10.82
CA GLN A 86 8.58 -3.27 -12.08
C GLN A 86 9.14 -4.70 -11.91
N ILE A 87 10.23 -4.84 -11.15
CA ILE A 87 10.82 -6.16 -10.84
C ILE A 87 9.86 -6.97 -9.98
N GLY A 88 9.30 -6.37 -8.92
CA GLY A 88 8.36 -7.01 -8.01
C GLY A 88 7.09 -7.48 -8.72
N ALA A 89 6.53 -6.67 -9.63
CA ALA A 89 5.37 -7.05 -10.42
C ALA A 89 5.65 -8.31 -11.25
N ARG A 90 6.80 -8.37 -11.94
CA ARG A 90 7.21 -9.53 -12.74
C ARG A 90 7.44 -10.79 -11.90
N LEU A 91 7.99 -10.64 -10.70
CA LEU A 91 8.18 -11.77 -9.77
C LEU A 91 6.86 -12.36 -9.29
N VAL A 92 5.80 -11.56 -9.24
CA VAL A 92 4.49 -11.96 -8.70
C VAL A 92 3.50 -12.36 -9.80
N GLU A 93 3.74 -12.00 -11.06
CA GLU A 93 2.83 -12.18 -12.20
C GLU A 93 2.33 -13.63 -12.37
N GLY A 94 3.17 -14.62 -12.06
CA GLY A 94 2.84 -16.05 -12.14
C GLY A 94 2.48 -16.73 -10.81
N LEU A 95 2.42 -16.00 -9.69
CA LEU A 95 2.18 -16.61 -8.38
C LEU A 95 0.69 -16.87 -8.14
N PRO A 96 0.30 -18.08 -7.67
CA PRO A 96 -1.06 -18.34 -7.20
C PRO A 96 -1.44 -17.39 -6.06
N THR A 97 -2.71 -16.96 -6.07
CA THR A 97 -3.22 -15.99 -5.07
C THR A 97 -3.03 -16.49 -3.63
N ASP A 98 -3.12 -17.81 -3.38
CA ASP A 98 -2.94 -18.39 -2.04
C ASP A 98 -1.48 -18.33 -1.56
N LEU A 99 -0.53 -18.51 -2.48
CA LEU A 99 0.89 -18.38 -2.17
C LEU A 99 1.25 -16.91 -1.93
N PHE A 100 0.71 -16.00 -2.74
CA PHE A 100 0.85 -14.56 -2.50
C PHE A 100 0.32 -14.17 -1.12
N LYS A 101 -0.89 -14.62 -0.75
CA LYS A 101 -1.48 -14.39 0.58
C LYS A 101 -0.54 -14.85 1.70
N LYS A 102 0.03 -16.05 1.60
CA LYS A 102 0.98 -16.59 2.60
C LYS A 102 2.25 -15.76 2.70
N ILE A 103 2.90 -15.47 1.56
CA ILE A 103 4.13 -14.66 1.53
C ILE A 103 3.89 -13.27 2.12
N PHE A 104 2.79 -12.63 1.70
CA PHE A 104 2.41 -11.30 2.16
C PHE A 104 2.11 -11.30 3.67
N ALA A 105 1.42 -12.31 4.18
CA ALA A 105 1.15 -12.46 5.61
C ALA A 105 2.44 -12.62 6.44
N VAL A 106 3.38 -13.46 5.99
CA VAL A 106 4.68 -13.64 6.66
C VAL A 106 5.48 -12.33 6.65
N MET A 107 5.49 -11.61 5.53
CA MET A 107 6.16 -10.32 5.40
C MET A 107 5.57 -9.28 6.37
N LEU A 108 4.24 -9.18 6.46
CA LEU A 108 3.57 -8.27 7.40
C LEU A 108 3.84 -8.64 8.86
N MET A 109 3.86 -9.93 9.19
CA MET A 109 4.20 -10.39 10.53
C MET A 109 5.65 -10.02 10.89
N GLY A 110 6.59 -10.21 9.96
CA GLY A 110 7.97 -9.77 10.12
C GLY A 110 8.10 -8.27 10.34
N LEU A 111 7.36 -7.46 9.56
CA LEU A 111 7.31 -6.01 9.73
C LEU A 111 6.74 -5.62 11.11
N ALA A 112 5.66 -6.27 11.55
CA ALA A 112 5.05 -6.02 12.85
C ALA A 112 6.02 -6.33 14.00
N ILE A 113 6.72 -7.47 13.94
CA ILE A 113 7.74 -7.83 14.94
C ILE A 113 8.88 -6.81 14.93
N TYR A 114 9.38 -6.43 13.74
CA TYR A 114 10.46 -5.45 13.62
C TYR A 114 10.10 -4.11 14.26
N LEU A 115 8.89 -3.59 13.96
CA LEU A 115 8.41 -2.34 14.54
C LEU A 115 8.22 -2.43 16.05
N PHE A 116 7.81 -3.59 16.57
CA PHE A 116 7.62 -3.79 18.01
C PHE A 116 8.94 -3.88 18.79
N VAL A 117 9.96 -4.49 18.19
CA VAL A 117 11.28 -4.66 18.80
C VAL A 117 12.11 -3.38 18.70
N LYS A 118 12.02 -2.66 17.58
CA LYS A 118 12.79 -1.43 17.32
C LYS A 118 12.17 -0.18 17.97
N LYS A 119 11.61 -0.33 19.17
CA LYS A 119 10.98 0.76 19.92
C LYS A 119 11.96 1.91 20.19
#